data_AF-R5R4F9-F1
#
_entry.id   AF-R5R4F9-F1
#
_cell.length_a   1.000
_cell.length_b   1.000
_cell.length_c   1.000
_cell.angle_alpha   90.00
_cell.angle_beta   90.00
_cell.angle_gamma   90.00
#
_symmetry.space_group_name_H-M   'P 1'
#
loop_
_entity.id
_entity.type
_entity.pdbx_description
1 polymer ?
#
loop_
_entity_poly.entity_id
_entity_poly.type
_entity_poly.pdbx_seq_one_letter_code
_entity_poly.pdbx_strand_id
1 'polypeptide(L)'
;MLIQYGYTGYLSKVSNLSKSAEEWVAGGMPITKMMNMERRNGEDKPVIRKALVELDGKPFKYFEAHRDVWAVETAFTYPGAIQYYGPSEVCDLTTRTLALEQN
;
A
#
# COMPACT_ATOMS: atom_id res chain seq x y z
N MET A 1 -7.42 21.96 1.24
CA MET A 1 -6.77 22.34 -0.03
C MET A 1 -7.59 21.96 -1.27
N LEU A 2 -7.92 20.69 -1.54
CA LEU A 2 -8.64 20.30 -2.77
C LEU A 2 -10.00 20.98 -2.95
N ILE A 3 -10.89 20.90 -1.95
CA ILE A 3 -12.22 21.55 -1.98
C ILE A 3 -12.08 23.07 -2.03
N GLN A 4 -11.16 23.64 -1.24
CA GLN A 4 -10.92 25.08 -1.17
C GLN A 4 -10.49 25.67 -2.52
N TYR A 5 -9.79 24.91 -3.34
CA TYR A 5 -9.38 25.32 -4.69
C TYR A 5 -10.37 24.89 -5.78
N GLY A 6 -11.55 24.37 -5.42
CA GLY A 6 -12.61 24.03 -6.38
C GLY A 6 -12.38 22.76 -7.19
N TYR A 7 -11.47 21.88 -6.77
CA TYR A 7 -11.25 20.61 -7.47
C TYR A 7 -12.39 19.61 -7.23
N THR A 8 -12.82 18.93 -8.30
CA THR A 8 -13.83 17.85 -8.29
C THR A 8 -13.35 16.63 -9.06
N GLY A 9 -13.80 15.43 -8.68
CA GLY A 9 -13.37 14.17 -9.30
C GLY A 9 -11.94 13.75 -8.94
N TYR A 10 -11.39 14.26 -7.82
CA TYR A 10 -10.07 13.89 -7.30
C TYR A 10 -10.20 13.01 -6.06
N LEU A 11 -9.30 12.02 -5.95
CA LEU A 11 -8.99 11.31 -4.73
C LEU A 11 -7.98 12.13 -3.92
N SER A 12 -8.23 12.32 -2.61
CA SER A 12 -7.21 12.83 -1.70
C SER A 12 -6.07 11.83 -1.60
N LYS A 13 -4.83 12.30 -1.71
CA LYS A 13 -3.63 11.46 -1.71
C LYS A 13 -2.63 11.99 -0.70
N VAL A 14 -1.98 11.07 0.02
CA VAL A 14 -0.74 11.32 0.75
C VAL A 14 0.34 10.38 0.22
N SER A 15 1.55 10.89 -0.02
CA SER A 15 2.72 10.12 -0.46
C SER A 15 3.87 10.20 0.55
N ASN A 16 4.89 9.36 0.37
CA ASN A 16 6.02 9.15 1.27
C ASN A 16 5.64 8.47 2.60
N LEU A 17 4.68 7.55 2.55
CA LEU A 17 4.13 6.88 3.73
C LEU A 17 5.12 5.96 4.47
N SER A 18 6.27 5.63 3.86
CA SER A 18 7.37 4.90 4.51
C SER A 18 8.27 5.79 5.37
N LYS A 19 8.12 7.12 5.27
CA LYS A 19 8.87 8.11 6.04
C LYS A 19 8.07 8.60 7.25
N SER A 20 8.72 9.39 8.10
CA SER A 20 8.05 10.09 9.20
C SER A 20 6.89 10.96 8.68
N ALA A 21 5.87 11.17 9.52
CA ALA A 21 4.69 11.93 9.13
C ALA A 21 5.00 13.40 8.73
N GLU A 22 6.10 13.95 9.26
CA GLU A 22 6.60 15.28 8.91
C GLU A 22 7.09 15.38 7.45
N GLU A 23 7.50 14.26 6.86
CA GLU A 23 7.97 14.17 5.46
C GLU A 23 6.87 13.75 4.47
N TRP A 24 5.64 13.60 4.95
CA TRP A 24 4.50 13.24 4.10
C TRP A 24 4.11 14.38 3.17
N VAL A 25 3.77 14.03 1.94
CA VAL A 25 3.35 15.01 0.92
C VAL A 25 1.88 14.82 0.61
N ALA A 26 1.07 15.83 0.92
CA ALA A 26 -0.36 15.86 0.59
C ALA A 26 -0.62 16.35 -0.84
N GLY A 27 -1.64 15.79 -1.48
CA GLY A 27 -2.04 16.17 -2.84
C GLY A 27 -3.37 15.54 -3.26
N GLY A 28 -3.60 15.49 -4.57
CA GLY A 28 -4.77 14.82 -5.15
C GLY A 28 -4.43 14.08 -6.43
N MET A 29 -5.23 13.06 -6.76
CA MET A 29 -5.13 12.31 -8.01
C MET A 29 -6.50 12.25 -8.70
N PRO A 30 -6.61 12.57 -10.01
CA PRO A 30 -7.87 12.40 -10.73
C PRO A 30 -8.33 10.94 -10.68
N ILE A 31 -9.57 10.69 -10.28
CA ILE A 31 -10.09 9.32 -10.07
C ILE A 31 -10.09 8.49 -11.35
N THR A 32 -10.25 9.14 -12.50
CA THR A 32 -10.25 8.49 -13.82
C THR A 32 -8.94 7.80 -14.16
N LYS A 33 -7.80 8.20 -13.57
CA LYS A 33 -6.51 7.51 -13.74
C LYS A 33 -6.50 6.09 -13.18
N MET A 34 -7.42 5.77 -12.26
CA MET A 34 -7.53 4.46 -11.64
C MET A 34 -8.56 3.55 -12.33
N MET A 35 -9.24 4.06 -13.37
CA MET A 35 -10.38 3.38 -13.98
C MET A 35 -9.99 2.61 -15.24
N ASN A 36 -10.70 1.51 -15.48
CA ASN A 36 -10.74 0.76 -16.74
C ASN A 36 -12.20 0.41 -17.08
N MET A 37 -12.41 -0.13 -18.29
CA MET A 37 -13.70 -0.72 -18.66
C MET A 37 -13.73 -2.19 -18.23
N GLU A 38 -14.76 -2.59 -17.49
CA GLU A 38 -15.06 -4.00 -17.19
C GLU A 38 -16.50 -4.33 -17.58
N ARG A 39 -16.72 -5.52 -18.12
CA ARG A 39 -18.07 -6.01 -18.42
C ARG A 39 -18.74 -6.56 -17.17
N ARG A 40 -19.85 -5.96 -16.76
CA ARG A 40 -20.66 -6.38 -15.60
C ARG A 40 -22.11 -6.49 -16.00
N ASN A 41 -22.72 -7.64 -15.70
CA ASN A 41 -24.11 -7.94 -16.04
C ASN A 41 -24.41 -7.72 -17.54
N GLY A 42 -23.44 -8.04 -18.41
CA GLY A 42 -23.58 -7.90 -19.87
C GLY A 42 -23.24 -6.54 -20.46
N GLU A 43 -22.97 -5.52 -19.63
CA GLU A 43 -22.68 -4.15 -20.08
C GLU A 43 -21.27 -3.71 -19.69
N ASP A 44 -20.62 -2.91 -20.52
CA ASP A 44 -19.31 -2.33 -20.21
C ASP A 44 -19.48 -1.13 -19.28
N LYS A 45 -18.86 -1.20 -18.08
CA LYS A 45 -18.96 -0.18 -17.04
C LYS A 45 -17.56 0.32 -16.67
N PRO A 46 -17.37 1.65 -16.53
CA PRO A 46 -16.11 2.18 -16.02
C PRO A 46 -16.01 1.88 -14.53
N VAL A 47 -14.94 1.21 -14.14
CA VAL A 47 -14.71 0.77 -12.75
C VAL A 47 -13.26 0.98 -12.37
N ILE A 48 -12.98 1.06 -11.07
CA ILE A 48 -11.60 1.11 -10.57
C ILE A 48 -10.99 -0.29 -10.67
N ARG A 49 -9.85 -0.39 -11.35
CA ARG A 49 -9.12 -1.66 -11.48
C ARG A 49 -8.64 -2.11 -10.11
N LYS A 50 -8.90 -3.37 -9.76
CA LYS A 50 -8.32 -3.97 -8.55
C LYS A 50 -6.81 -4.14 -8.73
N ALA A 51 -6.03 -3.58 -7.81
CA ALA A 51 -4.60 -3.87 -7.71
C ALA A 51 -4.44 -5.26 -7.07
N LEU A 52 -3.76 -6.17 -7.77
CA LEU A 52 -3.46 -7.52 -7.29
C LEU A 52 -1.99 -7.57 -6.83
N VAL A 53 -1.55 -8.71 -6.31
CA VAL A 53 -0.13 -8.93 -5.99
C VAL A 53 0.67 -8.99 -7.29
N GLU A 54 1.69 -8.14 -7.41
CA GLU A 54 2.67 -8.19 -8.50
C GLU A 54 3.71 -9.26 -8.20
N LEU A 55 3.74 -10.34 -8.99
CA LEU A 55 4.59 -11.52 -8.75
C LEU A 55 6.07 -11.27 -9.04
N ASP A 56 6.39 -10.24 -9.80
CA ASP A 56 7.74 -9.72 -10.01
C ASP A 56 8.10 -8.59 -9.02
N GLY A 57 7.14 -8.14 -8.21
CA GLY A 57 7.33 -7.09 -7.21
C GLY A 57 8.18 -7.52 -6.02
N LYS A 58 8.87 -6.56 -5.40
CA LYS A 58 9.77 -6.78 -4.25
C LYS A 58 9.11 -7.56 -3.09
N PRO A 59 7.84 -7.30 -2.70
CA PRO A 59 7.19 -8.06 -1.63
C PRO A 59 7.06 -9.56 -1.94
N PHE A 60 6.61 -9.91 -3.16
CA PHE A 60 6.47 -11.31 -3.54
C PHE A 60 7.83 -11.97 -3.73
N LYS A 61 8.81 -11.26 -4.32
CA LYS A 61 10.18 -11.76 -4.47
C LYS A 61 10.87 -12.01 -3.12
N TYR A 62 10.62 -11.18 -2.12
CA TYR A 62 11.07 -11.45 -0.76
C TYR A 62 10.46 -12.74 -0.22
N PHE A 63 9.15 -12.94 -0.37
CA PHE A 63 8.50 -14.21 0.02
C PHE A 63 9.08 -15.41 -0.74
N GLU A 64 9.20 -15.33 -2.07
CA GLU A 64 9.73 -16.38 -2.94
C GLU A 64 11.14 -16.81 -2.52
N ALA A 65 12.01 -15.86 -2.16
CA ALA A 65 13.40 -16.14 -1.76
C ALA A 65 13.53 -16.88 -0.42
N HIS A 66 12.52 -16.84 0.46
CA HIS A 66 12.62 -17.39 1.81
C HIS A 66 11.67 -18.57 2.07
N ARG A 67 10.60 -18.73 1.28
CA ARG A 67 9.53 -19.70 1.56
C ARG A 67 10.01 -21.15 1.66
N ASP A 68 11.06 -21.54 0.93
CA ASP A 68 11.58 -22.92 0.95
C ASP A 68 12.25 -23.23 2.29
N VAL A 69 12.95 -22.26 2.88
CA VAL A 69 13.53 -22.36 4.23
C VAL A 69 12.42 -22.39 5.27
N TRP A 70 11.45 -21.48 5.16
CA TRP A 70 10.31 -21.40 6.09
C TRP A 70 9.43 -22.65 6.07
N ALA A 71 9.44 -23.41 4.98
CA ALA A 71 8.67 -24.65 4.86
C ALA A 71 9.26 -25.81 5.68
N VAL A 72 10.55 -25.77 6.00
CA VAL A 72 11.26 -26.91 6.64
C VAL A 72 11.86 -26.56 8.00
N GLU A 73 12.26 -25.31 8.21
CA GLU A 73 12.88 -24.85 9.45
C GLU A 73 11.86 -24.26 10.43
N THR A 74 12.20 -24.25 11.72
CA THR A 74 11.45 -23.50 12.75
C THR A 74 11.77 -22.01 12.66
N ALA A 75 11.25 -21.34 11.63
CA ALA A 75 11.53 -19.94 11.29
C ALA A 75 10.34 -19.01 11.58
N PHE A 76 9.64 -19.22 12.69
CA PHE A 76 8.47 -18.42 13.06
C PHE A 76 8.85 -17.02 13.54
N THR A 77 8.03 -16.04 13.18
CA THR A 77 8.08 -14.70 13.78
C THR A 77 6.89 -14.52 14.73
N TYR A 78 7.13 -13.87 15.87
CA TYR A 78 6.13 -13.64 16.91
C TYR A 78 5.94 -12.12 17.08
N PRO A 79 5.20 -11.46 16.17
CA PRO A 79 4.94 -10.03 16.31
C PRO A 79 4.17 -9.78 17.61
N GLY A 80 4.58 -8.74 18.33
CA GLY A 80 3.87 -8.28 19.53
C GLY A 80 2.54 -7.59 19.18
N ALA A 81 1.81 -7.20 20.22
CA ALA A 81 0.63 -6.35 20.07
C ALA A 81 1.01 -4.97 19.49
N ILE A 82 0.07 -4.31 18.83
CA ILE A 82 0.24 -2.91 18.39
C ILE A 82 0.51 -2.04 19.61
N GLN A 83 1.58 -1.23 19.55
CA GLN A 83 1.97 -0.32 20.62
C GLN A 83 1.59 1.11 20.24
N TYR A 84 0.89 1.81 21.14
CA TYR A 84 0.49 3.21 20.96
C TYR A 84 1.34 4.20 21.78
N TYR A 85 2.21 3.67 22.64
CA TYR A 85 3.08 4.44 23.51
C TYR A 85 4.47 3.79 23.50
N GLY A 86 5.51 4.63 23.55
CA GLY A 86 6.90 4.18 23.55
C GLY A 86 7.68 4.76 22.36
N PRO A 87 8.83 4.15 22.03
CA PRO A 87 9.68 4.61 20.93
C PRO A 87 8.98 4.54 19.56
N SER A 88 9.17 5.55 18.72
CA SER A 88 8.65 5.59 17.34
C SER A 88 9.10 4.41 16.48
N GLU A 89 10.30 3.88 16.71
CA GLU A 89 10.79 2.68 16.02
C GLU A 89 9.93 1.42 16.26
N VAL A 90 9.05 1.44 17.27
CA VAL A 90 8.07 0.38 17.54
C VAL A 90 6.65 0.85 17.18
N CYS A 91 6.26 2.05 17.62
CA CYS A 91 4.90 2.56 17.46
C CYS A 91 4.54 2.95 16.01
N ASP A 92 5.53 3.43 15.24
CA ASP A 92 5.31 4.00 13.91
C ASP A 92 5.76 3.05 12.79
N LEU A 93 5.89 1.75 13.10
CA LEU A 93 6.27 0.74 12.11
C LEU A 93 5.25 0.63 10.98
N THR A 94 5.76 0.62 9.75
CA THR A 94 4.95 0.36 8.56
C THR A 94 4.84 -1.13 8.26
N THR A 95 3.93 -1.50 7.35
CA THR A 95 3.83 -2.88 6.89
C THR A 95 5.11 -3.29 6.14
N ARG A 96 5.45 -4.58 6.19
CA ARG A 96 6.59 -5.11 5.40
C ARG A 96 6.40 -4.89 3.91
N THR A 97 5.17 -4.95 3.41
CA THR A 97 4.85 -4.64 2.00
C THR A 97 5.27 -3.22 1.65
N LEU A 98 4.84 -2.22 2.42
CA LEU A 98 5.18 -0.81 2.14
C LEU A 98 6.69 -0.57 2.25
N ALA A 99 7.33 -1.11 3.29
CA ALA A 99 8.77 -1.00 3.45
C ALA A 99 9.55 -1.61 2.27
N LEU A 100 9.14 -2.78 1.78
CA LEU A 100 9.78 -3.44 0.63
C LEU A 100 9.51 -2.71 -0.69
N GLU A 101 8.33 -2.15 -0.89
CA GLU A 101 7.99 -1.39 -2.11
C GLU A 101 8.76 -0.07 -2.20
N GLN A 102 9.01 0.58 -1.06
CA GLN A 102 9.63 1.92 -0.99
C GLN A 102 11.14 1.91 -0.68
N ASN A 103 11.73 0.74 -0.42
CA ASN A 103 13.18 0.54 -0.24
C ASN A 103 13.98 0.77 -1.52
#